data_AF-A0A0P7YPD5-F1
#
_entry.id   AF-A0A0P7YPD5-F1
#
_cell.length_a   1.000
_cell.length_b   1.000
_cell.length_c   1.000
_cell.angle_alpha   90.00
_cell.angle_beta   90.00
_cell.angle_gamma   90.00
#
_symmetry.space_group_name_H-M   'P 1'
#
loop_
_entity.id
_entity.type
_entity.pdbx_description
1 polymer ?
#
loop_
_entity_poly.entity_id
_entity_poly.type
_entity_poly.pdbx_seq_one_letter_code
_entity_poly.pdbx_strand_id
1 'polypeptide(L)'
;MSISLVNVVKYYKDEPHQVKALKRLQAQIEAVRPDLLADNSEFIRIWRNQSQATAKATTAQGQLTQQMSNVGQRFASQVVYAGVAAKPTAPPPPPKPAAEPTPAPPAPVGYVRPDGSVRLKVPFFTQLDNSNNPHGSCNVTSVAMCMAYFGHPSINGSGVQLEDELYQFMLDRGLSRHSPTDLAQLLQLYGYQDDFQPDAKWQEVKAWLQQGKPCIVHGWFTASGHIVTIIGYCDRGWLINDPYGKWTANGYDTNSSGAGIVYGYQDMKDICGTDGDLWIHYVDGKPGQSPPLPDGTTLAATASSQSSPTAELKLQDLLTNNQTLTLTQAAKNRALIKQIQVRLRALKVLHDKADGLYGPNTKNAIERFARAFELPLDQISPSFAKKLIEVQEVPLMNDTSRWIDVQTAAELMGAKLSDVETYLPPLIEKLEARGILNQPTLVAALATISVETAGFQPINEWGGNSYFHEMYEGRSDLGNTQPGDGVRFHGRGFIQITGRANYQHYGDKLGVSLVDNPELALDPDVAAGILVEYFWERSVDQRALAQDWQGVRRAVNGGLNGWDHFWPVVQKLLPAVNSG
;
A
#
# COMPACT_ATOMS: atom_id res chain seq x y z
N MET A 1 9.08 21.73 14.48
CA MET A 1 8.51 20.38 14.30
C MET A 1 8.96 19.53 15.48
N SER A 2 8.09 18.70 16.04
CA SER A 2 8.43 17.77 17.13
C SER A 2 7.89 16.38 16.79
N ILE A 3 8.77 15.41 16.58
CA ILE A 3 8.40 14.04 16.18
C ILE A 3 7.80 13.31 17.39
N SER A 4 6.58 12.80 17.25
CA SER A 4 5.97 11.93 18.26
C SER A 4 6.68 10.57 18.27
N LEU A 5 7.51 10.36 19.29
CA LEU A 5 8.27 9.12 19.50
C LEU A 5 7.34 7.91 19.72
N VAL A 6 6.15 8.15 20.28
CA VAL A 6 5.09 7.14 20.41
C VAL A 6 4.56 6.69 19.04
N ASN A 7 4.47 7.62 18.08
CA ASN A 7 4.03 7.27 16.72
C ASN A 7 5.11 6.48 15.98
N VAL A 8 6.40 6.79 16.19
CA VAL A 8 7.53 5.98 15.66
C VAL A 8 7.50 4.55 16.22
N VAL A 9 7.22 4.38 17.52
CA VAL A 9 7.02 3.06 18.13
C VAL A 9 5.82 2.33 17.54
N LYS A 10 4.71 3.04 17.28
CA LYS A 10 3.43 2.45 16.84
C LYS A 10 3.42 2.08 15.35
N TYR A 11 4.06 2.87 14.48
CA TYR A 11 4.13 2.58 13.03
C TYR A 11 5.09 1.45 12.70
N TYR A 12 6.29 1.45 13.28
CA TYR A 12 7.30 0.41 13.06
C TYR A 12 7.17 -0.73 14.08
N LYS A 13 5.96 -1.05 14.54
CA LYS A 13 5.79 -2.10 15.54
C LYS A 13 6.05 -3.47 14.90
N ASP A 14 6.87 -4.26 15.58
CA ASP A 14 7.30 -5.61 15.16
C ASP A 14 8.25 -5.61 13.93
N GLU A 15 8.67 -4.44 13.44
CA GLU A 15 9.67 -4.26 12.37
C GLU A 15 11.13 -4.28 12.89
N PRO A 16 12.12 -4.82 12.14
CA PRO A 16 13.53 -4.91 12.58
C PRO A 16 14.17 -3.55 12.92
N HIS A 17 13.64 -2.49 12.32
CA HIS A 17 14.18 -1.13 12.38
C HIS A 17 13.81 -0.43 13.70
N GLN A 18 12.72 -0.83 14.35
CA GLN A 18 12.23 -0.27 15.61
C GLN A 18 13.31 -0.31 16.71
N VAL A 19 13.94 -1.47 16.91
CA VAL A 19 14.96 -1.68 17.96
C VAL A 19 16.21 -0.80 17.69
N LYS A 20 16.53 -0.55 16.42
CA LYS A 20 17.68 0.27 16.01
C LYS A 20 17.38 1.76 16.14
N ALA A 21 16.17 2.19 15.75
CA ALA A 21 15.67 3.55 15.92
C ALA A 21 15.58 3.92 17.42
N LEU A 22 15.07 3.02 18.26
CA LEU A 22 14.95 3.24 19.70
C LEU A 22 16.30 3.30 20.42
N LYS A 23 17.32 2.55 19.98
CA LYS A 23 18.70 2.72 20.47
C LYS A 23 19.32 4.05 20.06
N ARG A 24 19.13 4.50 18.81
CA ARG A 24 19.58 5.83 18.35
C ARG A 24 18.89 6.94 19.14
N LEU A 25 17.58 6.83 19.32
CA LEU A 25 16.76 7.76 20.08
C LEU A 25 17.21 7.83 21.55
N GLN A 26 17.42 6.70 22.21
CA GLN A 26 17.91 6.68 23.59
C GLN A 26 19.28 7.37 23.69
N ALA A 27 20.22 7.06 22.79
CA ALA A 27 21.54 7.70 22.77
C ALA A 27 21.47 9.23 22.52
N GLN A 28 20.53 9.70 21.70
CA GLN A 28 20.27 11.13 21.51
C GLN A 28 19.67 11.79 22.76
N ILE A 29 18.77 11.10 23.48
CA ILE A 29 18.22 11.60 24.75
C ILE A 29 19.32 11.60 25.84
N GLU A 30 20.15 10.56 25.93
CA GLU A 30 21.34 10.51 26.80
C GLU A 30 22.29 11.69 26.54
N ALA A 31 22.48 12.10 25.29
CA ALA A 31 23.37 13.20 24.90
C ALA A 31 22.78 14.60 25.09
N VAL A 32 21.45 14.77 25.02
CA VAL A 32 20.78 16.10 24.96
C VAL A 32 19.88 16.38 26.16
N ARG A 33 19.26 15.36 26.75
CA ARG A 33 18.33 15.41 27.90
C ARG A 33 18.44 14.16 28.79
N PRO A 34 19.61 13.87 29.39
CA PRO A 34 19.81 12.68 30.22
C PRO A 34 18.89 12.61 31.44
N ASP A 35 18.36 13.75 31.89
CA ASP A 35 17.33 13.85 32.94
C ASP A 35 16.04 13.10 32.60
N LEU A 36 15.71 12.96 31.31
CA LEU A 36 14.56 12.17 30.86
C LEU A 36 14.80 10.65 30.98
N LEU A 37 16.03 10.19 31.18
CA LEU A 37 16.38 8.77 31.30
C LEU A 37 16.69 8.32 32.75
N ALA A 38 16.55 9.22 33.72
CA ALA A 38 16.58 8.87 35.14
C ALA A 38 15.40 7.93 35.51
N ASP A 39 15.62 6.97 36.41
CA ASP A 39 14.62 5.94 36.76
C ASP A 39 13.34 6.50 37.41
N ASN A 40 13.39 7.74 37.92
CA ASN A 40 12.25 8.48 38.47
C ASN A 40 11.59 9.46 37.48
N SER A 41 12.07 9.54 36.23
CA SER A 41 11.48 10.42 35.22
C SER A 41 10.11 9.90 34.77
N GLU A 42 9.20 10.81 34.43
CA GLU A 42 7.90 10.44 33.88
C GLU A 42 8.03 9.70 32.54
N PHE A 43 9.05 10.06 31.74
CA PHE A 43 9.37 9.39 30.48
C PHE A 43 9.72 7.91 30.70
N ILE A 44 10.63 7.58 31.62
CA ILE A 44 10.97 6.17 31.95
C ILE A 44 9.78 5.43 32.58
N ARG A 45 8.99 6.11 33.42
CA ARG A 45 7.79 5.55 34.04
C ARG A 45 6.70 5.19 33.03
N ILE A 46 6.56 5.94 31.94
CA ILE A 46 5.68 5.60 30.81
C ILE A 46 6.32 4.49 29.96
N TRP A 47 7.62 4.61 29.66
CA TRP A 47 8.38 3.73 28.76
C TRP A 47 8.42 2.27 29.22
N ARG A 48 8.77 2.00 30.49
CA ARG A 48 8.98 0.62 30.97
C ARG A 48 7.69 -0.11 31.38
N ASN A 49 6.58 0.60 31.63
CA ASN A 49 5.37 -0.01 32.20
C ASN A 49 4.55 -0.85 31.20
N GLN A 50 4.74 -0.69 29.88
CA GLN A 50 4.06 -1.57 28.90
C GLN A 50 4.55 -3.03 28.99
N SER A 51 5.80 -3.26 29.43
CA SER A 51 6.43 -4.59 29.45
C SER A 51 5.87 -5.55 30.52
N GLN A 52 5.09 -5.07 31.50
CA GLN A 52 4.49 -5.95 32.52
C GLN A 52 3.09 -6.46 32.17
N ALA A 53 2.40 -5.86 31.19
CA ALA A 53 1.06 -6.28 30.79
C ALA A 53 1.07 -7.65 30.07
N THR A 54 2.08 -7.90 29.23
CA THR A 54 2.24 -9.15 28.47
C THR A 54 2.47 -10.38 29.35
N ALA A 55 3.07 -10.20 30.54
CA ALA A 55 3.39 -11.31 31.47
C ALA A 55 2.17 -11.94 32.15
N LYS A 56 0.98 -11.35 32.07
CA LYS A 56 -0.27 -11.92 32.62
C LYS A 56 -1.20 -12.58 31.59
N ALA A 57 -0.97 -12.36 30.29
CA ALA A 57 -1.79 -12.95 29.23
C ALA A 57 -1.42 -14.42 28.97
N THR A 58 -0.13 -14.75 29.00
CA THR A 58 0.40 -16.08 28.62
C THR A 58 -0.13 -17.21 29.51
N THR A 59 -0.40 -16.92 30.80
CA THR A 59 -0.84 -17.91 31.79
C THR A 59 -2.26 -18.43 31.54
N ALA A 60 -3.13 -17.63 30.91
CA ALA A 60 -4.52 -18.01 30.64
C ALA A 60 -4.65 -18.95 29.43
N GLN A 61 -3.75 -18.84 28.45
CA GLN A 61 -3.87 -19.57 27.18
C GLN A 61 -3.31 -21.00 27.26
N GLY A 62 -2.35 -21.26 28.15
CA GLY A 62 -1.76 -22.59 28.34
C GLY A 62 -2.68 -23.64 28.97
N GLN A 63 -3.74 -23.23 29.68
CA GLN A 63 -4.64 -24.18 30.37
C GLN A 63 -5.71 -24.80 29.47
N LEU A 64 -6.04 -24.18 28.34
CA LEU A 64 -7.05 -24.71 27.39
C LEU A 64 -6.46 -25.76 26.43
N THR A 65 -5.19 -25.64 26.03
CA THR A 65 -4.55 -26.63 25.13
C THR A 65 -4.31 -27.98 25.81
N GLN A 66 -4.13 -28.01 27.14
CA GLN A 66 -3.81 -29.23 27.89
C GLN A 66 -5.04 -30.13 28.16
N GLN A 67 -6.27 -29.66 27.92
CA GLN A 67 -7.49 -30.46 28.12
C GLN A 67 -7.96 -31.24 26.87
N MET A 68 -7.49 -30.90 25.66
CA MET A 68 -7.89 -31.62 24.44
C MET A 68 -6.97 -32.80 24.06
N SER A 69 -5.83 -32.98 24.73
CA SER A 69 -4.89 -34.08 24.45
C SER A 69 -5.28 -35.44 25.05
N ASN A 70 -6.15 -35.46 26.07
CA ASN A 70 -6.36 -36.64 26.93
C ASN A 70 -7.49 -37.60 26.48
N VAL A 71 -8.11 -37.38 25.31
CA VAL A 71 -9.21 -38.23 24.80
C VAL A 71 -8.71 -39.31 23.81
N GLY A 72 -7.51 -39.16 23.25
CA GLY A 72 -7.02 -40.01 22.14
C GLY A 72 -6.27 -41.29 22.52
N GLN A 73 -5.90 -41.53 23.79
CA GLN A 73 -5.00 -42.64 24.17
C GLN A 73 -5.47 -43.45 25.40
N ARG A 74 -6.65 -44.09 25.30
CA ARG A 74 -7.03 -45.22 26.17
C ARG A 74 -7.91 -46.25 25.46
N PHE A 75 -7.32 -47.14 24.66
CA PHE A 75 -7.78 -48.52 24.45
C PHE A 75 -6.69 -49.33 23.71
N ALA A 76 -6.80 -50.67 23.74
CA ALA A 76 -5.86 -51.68 23.24
C ALA A 76 -4.54 -51.84 24.05
N SER A 77 -4.49 -52.88 24.87
CA SER A 77 -3.32 -53.29 25.67
C SER A 77 -3.04 -54.80 25.51
N GLN A 78 -1.80 -55.21 25.77
CA GLN A 78 -1.32 -56.60 25.97
C GLN A 78 -1.33 -57.59 24.78
N VAL A 79 -0.12 -57.92 24.28
CA VAL A 79 0.34 -59.29 23.97
C VAL A 79 1.81 -59.41 24.45
N VAL A 80 2.34 -60.63 24.66
CA VAL A 80 3.47 -60.89 25.57
C VAL A 80 4.55 -61.82 24.94
N TYR A 81 5.82 -61.38 24.94
CA TYR A 81 7.08 -62.15 24.68
C TYR A 81 7.21 -62.79 23.26
N ALA A 82 8.38 -63.21 22.72
CA ALA A 82 9.73 -63.43 23.25
C ALA A 82 10.85 -63.30 22.18
N GLY A 83 12.12 -63.19 22.59
CA GLY A 83 13.17 -64.13 22.13
C GLY A 83 14.30 -63.70 21.17
N VAL A 84 15.54 -63.87 21.67
CA VAL A 84 16.79 -64.26 20.95
C VAL A 84 17.54 -63.19 20.11
N ALA A 85 18.86 -63.37 19.94
CA ALA A 85 19.82 -62.35 19.51
C ALA A 85 20.98 -62.90 18.63
N ALA A 86 21.74 -62.01 17.98
CA ALA A 86 23.05 -62.28 17.37
C ALA A 86 23.94 -60.99 17.37
N LYS A 87 25.24 -61.13 17.06
CA LYS A 87 26.28 -60.05 17.13
C LYS A 87 27.12 -59.95 15.80
N PRO A 88 28.08 -59.01 15.65
CA PRO A 88 28.41 -58.41 14.34
C PRO A 88 29.74 -58.83 13.68
N THR A 89 29.95 -58.38 12.43
CA THR A 89 31.24 -58.35 11.69
C THR A 89 31.39 -57.05 10.87
N ALA A 90 32.56 -56.82 10.24
CA ALA A 90 33.03 -55.50 9.76
C ALA A 90 33.75 -55.57 8.36
N PRO A 91 34.14 -54.44 7.71
CA PRO A 91 34.68 -54.32 6.32
C PRO A 91 36.24 -54.55 6.29
N PRO A 92 37.10 -54.16 5.30
CA PRO A 92 37.05 -53.33 4.04
C PRO A 92 37.58 -54.13 2.79
N PRO A 93 38.26 -53.63 1.70
CA PRO A 93 38.68 -52.27 1.22
C PRO A 93 38.43 -51.93 -0.29
N PRO A 94 38.83 -50.74 -0.81
CA PRO A 94 38.61 -50.27 -2.20
C PRO A 94 39.90 -49.99 -3.02
N PRO A 95 39.80 -49.50 -4.28
CA PRO A 95 40.89 -48.76 -4.97
C PRO A 95 40.68 -47.22 -5.00
N LYS A 96 41.77 -46.50 -4.73
CA LYS A 96 42.00 -45.04 -4.87
C LYS A 96 42.76 -44.75 -6.22
N PRO A 97 43.32 -43.55 -6.56
CA PRO A 97 43.39 -42.25 -5.85
C PRO A 97 43.07 -40.97 -6.69
N ALA A 98 43.01 -39.82 -5.99
CA ALA A 98 43.50 -38.45 -6.27
C ALA A 98 43.57 -37.87 -7.73
N ALA A 99 43.48 -36.55 -7.96
CA ALA A 99 43.51 -35.38 -7.06
C ALA A 99 42.61 -34.23 -7.60
N GLU A 100 42.48 -33.13 -6.85
CA GLU A 100 41.92 -31.88 -7.38
C GLU A 100 42.84 -31.30 -8.48
N PRO A 101 42.22 -30.72 -9.52
CA PRO A 101 42.53 -29.32 -9.82
C PRO A 101 41.26 -28.47 -9.96
N THR A 102 41.34 -27.23 -9.50
CA THR A 102 40.29 -26.23 -9.71
C THR A 102 40.22 -25.82 -11.18
N PRO A 103 39.06 -25.87 -11.85
CA PRO A 103 38.81 -25.05 -13.03
C PRO A 103 38.68 -23.60 -12.56
N ALA A 104 39.57 -22.72 -13.02
CA ALA A 104 39.35 -21.27 -12.94
C ALA A 104 38.07 -20.88 -13.72
N PRO A 105 37.36 -19.81 -13.34
CA PRO A 105 36.02 -19.56 -13.85
C PRO A 105 36.00 -19.20 -15.34
N PRO A 106 34.96 -19.62 -16.09
CA PRO A 106 34.56 -18.91 -17.30
C PRO A 106 34.34 -17.42 -16.97
N ALA A 107 35.01 -16.53 -17.71
CA ALA A 107 35.16 -15.13 -17.31
C ALA A 107 33.83 -14.34 -17.33
N PRO A 108 33.70 -13.28 -16.50
CA PRO A 108 32.54 -12.41 -16.54
C PRO A 108 32.48 -11.61 -17.84
N VAL A 109 31.41 -11.80 -18.61
CA VAL A 109 30.93 -10.82 -19.61
C VAL A 109 29.96 -9.81 -18.97
N GLY A 110 29.45 -10.14 -17.77
CA GLY A 110 28.61 -9.27 -16.95
C GLY A 110 29.42 -8.17 -16.22
N TYR A 111 28.70 -7.26 -15.58
CA TYR A 111 29.24 -5.99 -15.08
C TYR A 111 29.97 -6.13 -13.72
N VAL A 112 30.15 -7.37 -13.27
CA VAL A 112 30.84 -7.73 -12.02
C VAL A 112 32.33 -7.90 -12.31
N ARG A 113 33.14 -7.04 -11.70
CA ARG A 113 34.59 -7.06 -11.81
C ARG A 113 35.20 -8.19 -10.96
N PRO A 114 36.48 -8.56 -11.16
CA PRO A 114 37.17 -9.58 -10.37
C PRO A 114 37.26 -9.29 -8.86
N ASP A 115 37.11 -8.02 -8.45
CA ASP A 115 37.03 -7.59 -7.04
C ASP A 115 35.61 -7.68 -6.45
N GLY A 116 34.64 -8.21 -7.21
CA GLY A 116 33.22 -8.31 -6.86
C GLY A 116 32.42 -7.02 -6.99
N SER A 117 33.05 -5.90 -7.35
CA SER A 117 32.40 -4.60 -7.54
C SER A 117 31.68 -4.51 -8.90
N VAL A 118 30.70 -3.62 -8.99
CA VAL A 118 29.99 -3.28 -10.23
C VAL A 118 30.16 -1.78 -10.48
N ARG A 119 30.43 -1.38 -11.72
CA ARG A 119 30.31 0.02 -12.16
C ARG A 119 29.85 0.07 -13.61
N LEU A 120 28.60 0.48 -13.81
CA LEU A 120 27.97 0.69 -15.10
C LEU A 120 28.53 1.97 -15.75
N LYS A 121 28.49 2.04 -17.09
CA LYS A 121 28.88 3.23 -17.88
C LYS A 121 27.71 4.20 -18.07
N VAL A 122 26.92 4.44 -17.02
CA VAL A 122 25.79 5.38 -17.03
C VAL A 122 26.34 6.80 -17.19
N PRO A 123 25.89 7.59 -18.19
CA PRO A 123 26.32 8.96 -18.34
C PRO A 123 25.89 9.78 -17.12
N PHE A 124 26.70 10.79 -16.76
CA PHE A 124 26.33 11.74 -15.72
C PHE A 124 25.73 12.98 -16.34
N PHE A 125 24.55 13.36 -15.87
CA PHE A 125 23.89 14.63 -16.14
C PHE A 125 23.63 15.32 -14.79
N THR A 126 23.82 16.63 -14.71
CA THR A 126 23.44 17.42 -13.53
C THR A 126 22.14 18.14 -13.80
N GLN A 127 21.26 18.19 -12.79
CA GLN A 127 20.03 18.98 -12.88
C GLN A 127 20.29 20.49 -12.93
N LEU A 128 21.50 20.94 -12.54
CA LEU A 128 21.86 22.36 -12.51
C LEU A 128 21.95 22.98 -13.91
N ASP A 129 22.16 22.16 -14.94
CA ASP A 129 22.19 22.58 -16.34
C ASP A 129 20.77 22.60 -16.96
N ASN A 130 19.75 22.02 -16.31
CA ASN A 130 18.38 21.97 -16.84
C ASN A 130 17.76 23.38 -16.91
N SER A 131 17.11 23.71 -18.02
CA SER A 131 16.32 24.94 -18.16
C SER A 131 15.13 24.95 -17.19
N ASN A 132 14.52 23.78 -16.96
CA ASN A 132 13.34 23.62 -16.13
C ASN A 132 13.67 23.22 -14.68
N ASN A 133 13.50 24.19 -13.77
CA ASN A 133 13.65 24.03 -12.32
C ASN A 133 14.97 23.33 -11.90
N PRO A 134 16.14 23.92 -12.17
CA PRO A 134 17.44 23.28 -11.93
C PRO A 134 17.71 22.88 -10.48
N HIS A 135 16.99 23.44 -9.50
CA HIS A 135 17.12 23.07 -8.09
C HIS A 135 16.13 21.99 -7.62
N GLY A 136 15.25 21.49 -8.50
CA GLY A 136 14.21 20.51 -8.13
C GLY A 136 13.92 19.42 -9.16
N SER A 137 14.66 19.32 -10.27
CA SER A 137 14.42 18.39 -11.39
C SER A 137 15.23 17.08 -11.33
N CYS A 138 15.74 16.71 -10.15
CA CYS A 138 16.44 15.44 -9.89
C CYS A 138 15.74 14.19 -10.46
N ASN A 139 14.40 14.21 -10.44
CA ASN A 139 13.54 13.19 -11.03
C ASN A 139 13.82 12.94 -12.51
N VAL A 140 13.56 13.94 -13.37
CA VAL A 140 13.74 13.79 -14.82
C VAL A 140 15.21 13.63 -15.21
N THR A 141 16.17 14.22 -14.48
CA THR A 141 17.61 14.00 -14.73
C THR A 141 18.04 12.56 -14.40
N SER A 142 17.52 11.97 -13.31
CA SER A 142 17.83 10.56 -12.98
C SER A 142 17.24 9.60 -14.02
N VAL A 143 16.04 9.88 -14.54
CA VAL A 143 15.40 9.14 -15.64
C VAL A 143 16.21 9.30 -16.94
N ALA A 144 16.62 10.53 -17.29
CA ALA A 144 17.42 10.82 -18.47
C ALA A 144 18.76 10.06 -18.47
N MET A 145 19.47 10.03 -17.33
CA MET A 145 20.71 9.25 -17.19
C MET A 145 20.51 7.76 -17.48
N CYS A 146 19.42 7.16 -16.99
CA CYS A 146 19.08 5.76 -17.28
C CYS A 146 18.69 5.54 -18.74
N MET A 147 17.89 6.44 -19.34
CA MET A 147 17.52 6.36 -20.76
C MET A 147 18.74 6.49 -21.68
N ALA A 148 19.62 7.46 -21.43
CA ALA A 148 20.83 7.68 -22.21
C ALA A 148 21.87 6.56 -22.06
N TYR A 149 21.91 5.89 -20.89
CA TYR A 149 22.65 4.62 -20.76
C TYR A 149 22.12 3.54 -21.71
N PHE A 150 20.80 3.43 -21.85
CA PHE A 150 20.15 2.64 -22.91
C PHE A 150 20.06 3.40 -24.24
N GLY A 151 21.12 4.12 -24.62
CA GLY A 151 21.33 4.71 -25.95
C GLY A 151 20.31 5.75 -26.39
N HIS A 152 19.51 6.33 -25.50
CA HIS A 152 18.68 7.48 -25.86
C HIS A 152 19.56 8.70 -26.17
N PRO A 153 19.26 9.49 -27.21
CA PRO A 153 19.94 10.76 -27.44
C PRO A 153 19.79 11.68 -26.22
N SER A 154 20.90 12.20 -25.69
CA SER A 154 20.88 13.18 -24.60
C SER A 154 20.43 14.58 -25.06
N ILE A 155 20.42 14.81 -26.38
CA ILE A 155 19.90 16.01 -27.04
C ILE A 155 19.05 15.53 -28.23
N ASN A 156 17.86 16.07 -28.39
CA ASN A 156 16.93 15.70 -29.46
C ASN A 156 17.23 16.43 -30.79
N GLY A 157 16.48 16.09 -31.85
CA GLY A 157 16.65 16.68 -33.18
C GLY A 157 16.39 18.20 -33.28
N SER A 158 15.83 18.82 -32.24
CA SER A 158 15.59 20.27 -32.13
C SER A 158 16.64 20.98 -31.26
N GLY A 159 17.64 20.27 -30.74
CA GLY A 159 18.68 20.82 -29.87
C GLY A 159 18.29 20.95 -28.40
N VAL A 160 17.15 20.40 -27.97
CA VAL A 160 16.72 20.40 -26.56
C VAL A 160 17.30 19.18 -25.84
N GLN A 161 17.80 19.38 -24.62
CA GLN A 161 18.33 18.30 -23.78
C GLN A 161 17.22 17.39 -23.24
N LEU A 162 17.57 16.13 -22.98
CA LEU A 162 16.61 15.09 -22.62
C LEU A 162 15.85 15.38 -21.32
N GLU A 163 16.50 16.00 -20.32
CA GLU A 163 15.87 16.34 -19.03
C GLU A 163 14.72 17.34 -19.21
N ASP A 164 14.95 18.38 -20.02
CA ASP A 164 13.97 19.40 -20.33
C ASP A 164 12.84 18.88 -21.23
N GLU A 165 13.16 18.00 -22.18
CA GLU A 165 12.13 17.30 -22.98
C GLU A 165 11.22 16.47 -22.07
N LEU A 166 11.80 15.65 -21.18
CA LEU A 166 11.04 14.82 -20.24
C LEU A 166 10.23 15.67 -19.26
N TYR A 167 10.77 16.79 -18.78
CA TYR A 167 10.07 17.74 -17.92
C TYR A 167 8.81 18.29 -18.59
N GLN A 168 8.96 18.81 -19.82
CA GLN A 168 7.83 19.37 -20.57
C GLN A 168 6.83 18.27 -20.98
N PHE A 169 7.30 17.10 -21.40
CA PHE A 169 6.47 15.97 -21.78
C PHE A 169 5.53 15.52 -20.65
N MET A 170 6.01 15.56 -19.39
CA MET A 170 5.18 15.29 -18.21
C MET A 170 4.14 16.39 -17.98
N LEU A 171 4.54 17.68 -18.03
CA LEU A 171 3.61 18.81 -17.88
C LEU A 171 2.48 18.78 -18.92
N ASP A 172 2.82 18.56 -20.20
CA ASP A 172 1.88 18.49 -21.32
C ASP A 172 0.82 17.38 -21.17
N ARG A 173 1.05 16.42 -20.27
CA ARG A 173 0.19 15.25 -20.01
C ARG A 173 -0.40 15.25 -18.60
N GLY A 174 -0.19 16.31 -17.82
CA GLY A 174 -0.64 16.39 -16.43
C GLY A 174 0.04 15.39 -15.48
N LEU A 175 1.19 14.83 -15.87
CA LEU A 175 1.93 13.86 -15.06
C LEU A 175 2.80 14.57 -14.03
N SER A 176 2.81 14.07 -12.80
CA SER A 176 3.59 14.64 -11.72
C SER A 176 4.99 14.01 -11.67
N ARG A 177 6.02 14.76 -12.05
CA ARG A 177 7.42 14.37 -11.84
C ARG A 177 7.83 14.12 -10.37
N HIS A 178 6.96 14.44 -9.41
CA HIS A 178 7.10 14.10 -7.99
C HIS A 178 6.43 12.77 -7.61
N SER A 179 5.62 12.18 -8.49
CA SER A 179 5.00 10.87 -8.29
C SER A 179 5.90 9.78 -8.89
N PRO A 180 6.34 8.77 -8.10
CA PRO A 180 7.13 7.66 -8.63
C PRO A 180 6.40 6.89 -9.73
N THR A 181 5.08 6.67 -9.58
CA THR A 181 4.31 5.94 -10.59
C THR A 181 4.22 6.68 -11.92
N ASP A 182 4.33 8.00 -11.90
CA ASP A 182 4.29 8.84 -13.10
C ASP A 182 5.67 8.89 -13.78
N LEU A 183 6.77 8.75 -13.03
CA LEU A 183 8.12 8.53 -13.57
C LEU A 183 8.25 7.14 -14.20
N ALA A 184 7.65 6.12 -13.59
CA ALA A 184 7.52 4.79 -14.19
C ALA A 184 6.69 4.85 -15.49
N GLN A 185 5.59 5.62 -15.49
CA GLN A 185 4.76 5.85 -16.67
C GLN A 185 5.50 6.65 -17.76
N LEU A 186 6.33 7.63 -17.40
CA LEU A 186 7.18 8.39 -18.34
C LEU A 186 8.12 7.44 -19.11
N LEU A 187 8.84 6.57 -18.40
CA LEU A 187 9.71 5.55 -19.01
C LEU A 187 8.92 4.64 -19.96
N GLN A 188 7.75 4.15 -19.52
CA GLN A 188 6.87 3.31 -20.34
C GLN A 188 6.32 4.03 -21.58
N LEU A 189 6.01 5.33 -21.50
CA LEU A 189 5.56 6.15 -22.63
C LEU A 189 6.68 6.40 -23.66
N TYR A 190 7.94 6.46 -23.22
CA TYR A 190 9.11 6.47 -24.11
C TYR A 190 9.49 5.06 -24.62
N GLY A 191 8.78 4.02 -24.18
CA GLY A 191 8.98 2.61 -24.58
C GLY A 191 10.11 1.89 -23.82
N TYR A 192 10.60 2.46 -22.74
CA TYR A 192 11.51 1.80 -21.78
C TYR A 192 10.71 1.00 -20.75
N GLN A 193 11.40 0.18 -19.96
CA GLN A 193 10.80 -0.62 -18.90
C GLN A 193 11.20 -0.05 -17.53
N ASP A 194 10.25 -0.06 -16.59
CA ASP A 194 10.47 0.26 -15.19
C ASP A 194 9.55 -0.59 -14.33
N ASP A 195 10.12 -1.24 -13.31
CA ASP A 195 9.37 -1.82 -12.20
C ASP A 195 9.68 -1.01 -10.93
N PHE A 196 8.85 -0.01 -10.66
CA PHE A 196 8.91 0.74 -9.42
C PHE A 196 8.44 -0.13 -8.23
N GLN A 197 9.32 -0.31 -7.25
CA GLN A 197 9.07 -1.04 -6.01
C GLN A 197 9.31 -0.12 -4.80
N PRO A 198 8.29 0.14 -3.95
CA PRO A 198 8.46 0.88 -2.68
C PRO A 198 9.03 0.00 -1.54
N ASP A 199 8.98 -1.32 -1.71
CA ASP A 199 9.30 -2.37 -0.73
C ASP A 199 10.56 -3.17 -1.13
N ALA A 200 11.43 -2.57 -1.94
CA ALA A 200 12.61 -3.22 -2.49
C ALA A 200 13.64 -3.62 -1.41
N LYS A 201 14.58 -4.51 -1.78
CA LYS A 201 15.69 -4.90 -0.91
C LYS A 201 17.03 -4.57 -1.55
N TRP A 202 17.98 -4.15 -0.75
CA TRP A 202 19.33 -3.80 -1.18
C TRP A 202 20.09 -4.99 -1.80
N GLN A 203 19.69 -6.23 -1.52
CA GLN A 203 20.20 -7.42 -2.21
C GLN A 203 19.65 -7.53 -3.66
N GLU A 204 18.40 -7.18 -3.88
CA GLU A 204 17.76 -7.15 -5.21
C GLU A 204 18.37 -6.03 -6.06
N VAL A 205 18.65 -4.87 -5.45
CA VAL A 205 19.44 -3.78 -6.05
C VAL A 205 20.81 -4.26 -6.52
N LYS A 206 21.53 -5.08 -5.73
CA LYS A 206 22.81 -5.68 -6.19
C LYS A 206 22.59 -6.63 -7.35
N ALA A 207 21.60 -7.52 -7.28
CA ALA A 207 21.30 -8.48 -8.35
C ALA A 207 20.89 -7.80 -9.67
N TRP A 208 20.27 -6.62 -9.61
CA TRP A 208 19.94 -5.79 -10.77
C TRP A 208 21.17 -5.16 -11.42
N LEU A 209 22.02 -4.52 -10.60
CA LEU A 209 23.27 -3.91 -11.07
C LEU A 209 24.23 -4.97 -11.66
N GLN A 210 24.25 -6.18 -11.12
CA GLN A 210 25.02 -7.32 -11.67
C GLN A 210 24.58 -7.71 -13.09
N GLN A 211 23.29 -7.55 -13.43
CA GLN A 211 22.75 -7.74 -14.79
C GLN A 211 23.10 -6.59 -15.75
N GLY A 212 23.73 -5.51 -15.26
CA GLY A 212 24.12 -4.37 -16.06
C GLY A 212 23.12 -3.23 -16.12
N LYS A 213 22.07 -3.26 -15.29
CA LYS A 213 20.94 -2.33 -15.37
C LYS A 213 21.03 -1.29 -14.25
N PRO A 214 20.89 0.01 -14.54
CA PRO A 214 20.86 1.04 -13.50
C PRO A 214 19.53 1.00 -12.75
N CYS A 215 19.49 1.65 -11.60
CA CYS A 215 18.24 1.91 -10.90
C CYS A 215 18.26 3.30 -10.26
N ILE A 216 17.09 3.88 -10.00
CA ILE A 216 16.97 5.18 -9.33
C ILE A 216 16.42 4.94 -7.93
N VAL A 217 17.02 5.55 -6.92
CA VAL A 217 16.60 5.41 -5.51
C VAL A 217 16.13 6.75 -4.96
N HIS A 218 15.00 6.75 -4.26
CA HIS A 218 14.48 7.91 -3.54
C HIS A 218 15.09 7.97 -2.13
N GLY A 219 15.21 9.17 -1.54
CA GLY A 219 15.65 9.31 -0.16
C GLY A 219 15.57 10.71 0.41
N TRP A 220 15.76 10.81 1.72
CA TRP A 220 15.65 12.06 2.48
C TRP A 220 16.97 12.83 2.54
N PHE A 221 17.66 12.95 1.40
CA PHE A 221 18.90 13.74 1.28
C PHE A 221 18.65 15.24 1.55
N THR A 222 17.41 15.69 1.34
CA THR A 222 16.91 17.04 1.64
C THR A 222 15.55 16.93 2.35
N ALA A 223 15.07 18.03 2.94
CA ALA A 223 13.78 18.08 3.64
C ALA A 223 12.55 17.85 2.74
N SER A 224 12.68 18.02 1.42
CA SER A 224 11.63 17.74 0.43
C SER A 224 11.73 16.35 -0.20
N GLY A 225 12.72 15.54 0.21
CA GLY A 225 13.15 14.37 -0.52
C GLY A 225 13.98 14.73 -1.77
N HIS A 226 14.72 13.74 -2.26
CA HIS A 226 15.56 13.79 -3.46
C HIS A 226 15.77 12.38 -4.02
N ILE A 227 16.13 12.25 -5.30
CA ILE A 227 16.34 10.94 -5.93
C ILE A 227 17.66 10.93 -6.71
N VAL A 228 18.34 9.79 -6.71
CA VAL A 228 19.69 9.62 -7.29
C VAL A 228 19.80 8.31 -8.06
N THR A 229 20.63 8.26 -9.11
CA THR A 229 20.82 7.05 -9.91
C THR A 229 21.94 6.19 -9.35
N ILE A 230 21.65 4.95 -8.96
CA ILE A 230 22.65 3.95 -8.58
C ILE A 230 23.25 3.36 -9.86
N ILE A 231 24.57 3.52 -10.01
CA ILE A 231 25.36 3.07 -11.16
C ILE A 231 26.29 1.89 -10.81
N GLY A 232 26.19 1.34 -9.61
CA GLY A 232 26.99 0.20 -9.17
C GLY A 232 27.22 0.14 -7.66
N TYR A 233 28.20 -0.65 -7.25
CA TYR A 233 28.62 -0.76 -5.86
C TYR A 233 30.07 -1.27 -5.78
N CYS A 234 30.76 -0.98 -4.68
CA CYS A 234 32.12 -1.41 -4.38
C CYS A 234 32.23 -1.96 -2.94
N ASP A 235 33.44 -2.28 -2.50
CA ASP A 235 33.76 -2.62 -1.11
C ASP A 235 33.29 -1.54 -0.11
N ARG A 236 33.48 -0.26 -0.43
CA ARG A 236 33.21 0.89 0.45
C ARG A 236 31.76 1.37 0.47
N GLY A 237 30.96 1.08 -0.55
CA GLY A 237 29.61 1.64 -0.67
C GLY A 237 28.99 1.52 -2.06
N TRP A 238 27.85 2.18 -2.22
CA TRP A 238 27.15 2.32 -3.50
C TRP A 238 27.85 3.35 -4.39
N LEU A 239 27.88 3.09 -5.70
CA LEU A 239 28.34 4.05 -6.70
C LEU A 239 27.13 4.77 -7.28
N ILE A 240 27.12 6.08 -7.16
CA ILE A 240 25.95 6.94 -7.41
C ILE A 240 26.29 8.00 -8.45
N ASN A 241 25.36 8.29 -9.35
CA ASN A 241 25.26 9.56 -10.06
C ASN A 241 24.17 10.40 -9.38
N ASP A 242 24.58 11.38 -8.58
CA ASP A 242 23.67 12.29 -7.86
C ASP A 242 23.51 13.58 -8.68
N PRO A 243 22.33 13.87 -9.25
CA PRO A 243 22.19 14.96 -10.22
C PRO A 243 22.44 16.33 -9.61
N TYR A 244 22.29 16.52 -8.29
CA TYR A 244 22.37 17.85 -7.65
C TYR A 244 23.80 18.24 -7.21
N GLY A 245 24.72 17.27 -7.12
CA GLY A 245 26.07 17.46 -6.61
C GLY A 245 26.41 16.40 -5.57
N LYS A 246 27.23 16.73 -4.57
CA LYS A 246 27.66 15.80 -3.54
C LYS A 246 26.95 16.04 -2.21
N TRP A 247 26.17 15.08 -1.75
CA TRP A 247 25.58 15.07 -0.42
C TRP A 247 26.63 14.85 0.68
N THR A 248 26.40 15.47 1.83
CA THR A 248 27.08 15.21 3.10
C THR A 248 26.08 15.32 4.25
N ALA A 249 26.44 14.86 5.45
CA ALA A 249 25.62 15.04 6.66
C ALA A 249 25.34 16.52 7.02
N ASN A 250 26.06 17.47 6.42
CA ASN A 250 25.86 18.92 6.59
C ASN A 250 25.03 19.55 5.46
N GLY A 251 24.52 18.74 4.51
CA GLY A 251 23.84 19.21 3.30
C GLY A 251 24.64 18.97 2.01
N TYR A 252 24.15 19.54 0.91
CA TYR A 252 24.75 19.41 -0.42
C TYR A 252 25.88 20.40 -0.68
N ASP A 253 26.97 19.91 -1.26
CA ASP A 253 27.91 20.72 -2.03
C ASP A 253 27.59 20.57 -3.52
N THR A 254 26.97 21.61 -4.09
CA THR A 254 26.60 21.71 -5.52
C THR A 254 27.77 22.12 -6.41
N ASN A 255 28.95 22.45 -5.84
CA ASN A 255 30.17 22.74 -6.59
C ASN A 255 30.99 21.46 -6.87
N SER A 256 30.81 20.43 -6.04
CA SER A 256 31.31 19.09 -6.29
C SER A 256 30.40 18.35 -7.29
N SER A 257 30.98 17.80 -8.35
CA SER A 257 30.25 16.90 -9.25
C SER A 257 29.74 15.66 -8.51
N GLY A 258 28.48 15.31 -8.74
CA GLY A 258 27.87 14.09 -8.22
C GLY A 258 28.18 12.82 -9.04
N ALA A 259 29.11 12.88 -10.00
CA ALA A 259 29.38 11.81 -10.96
C ALA A 259 30.14 10.61 -10.34
N GLY A 260 29.49 9.44 -10.28
CA GLY A 260 30.09 8.17 -9.85
C GLY A 260 30.76 8.21 -8.48
N ILE A 261 30.19 9.00 -7.57
CA ILE A 261 30.60 9.17 -6.16
C ILE A 261 30.26 7.92 -5.35
N VAL A 262 30.89 7.77 -4.17
CA VAL A 262 30.62 6.66 -3.25
C VAL A 262 29.86 7.17 -2.03
N TYR A 263 28.62 6.71 -1.85
CA TYR A 263 27.86 6.84 -0.60
C TYR A 263 27.90 5.51 0.17
N GLY A 264 28.11 5.55 1.48
CA GLY A 264 28.32 4.35 2.28
C GLY A 264 27.07 3.46 2.35
N TYR A 265 27.27 2.15 2.54
CA TYR A 265 26.17 1.19 2.65
C TYR A 265 25.21 1.49 3.81
N GLN A 266 25.72 2.03 4.91
CA GLN A 266 24.89 2.41 6.07
C GLN A 266 24.27 3.80 5.88
N ASP A 267 24.99 4.75 5.26
CA ASP A 267 24.45 6.08 4.95
C ASP A 267 23.23 5.97 4.02
N MET A 268 23.36 5.23 2.92
CA MET A 268 22.22 4.99 2.01
C MET A 268 21.07 4.25 2.70
N LYS A 269 21.35 3.32 3.63
CA LYS A 269 20.30 2.68 4.45
C LYS A 269 19.63 3.62 5.44
N ASP A 270 20.30 4.69 5.86
CA ASP A 270 19.76 5.69 6.79
C ASP A 270 19.04 6.84 6.09
N ILE A 271 19.31 7.07 4.79
CA ILE A 271 18.75 8.17 3.98
C ILE A 271 17.63 7.68 3.04
N CYS A 272 17.83 6.55 2.37
CA CYS A 272 16.90 5.98 1.38
C CYS A 272 16.01 4.86 1.95
N GLY A 273 16.29 4.43 3.19
CA GLY A 273 15.55 3.36 3.85
C GLY A 273 16.15 1.96 3.70
N THR A 274 15.40 0.97 4.14
CA THR A 274 15.89 -0.39 4.44
C THR A 274 15.10 -1.46 3.69
N ASP A 275 15.56 -2.71 3.77
CA ASP A 275 14.95 -3.82 3.02
C ASP A 275 13.46 -3.98 3.39
N GLY A 276 12.54 -3.64 2.46
CA GLY A 276 11.08 -3.59 2.71
C GLY A 276 10.47 -2.18 2.88
N ASP A 277 11.30 -1.14 3.03
CA ASP A 277 10.96 0.29 3.07
C ASP A 277 12.05 1.06 2.30
N LEU A 278 12.09 0.85 0.98
CA LEU A 278 13.15 1.31 0.07
C LEU A 278 12.58 1.45 -1.34
N TRP A 279 12.57 2.69 -1.83
CA TRP A 279 11.86 3.05 -3.06
C TRP A 279 12.81 3.06 -4.26
N ILE A 280 12.69 2.07 -5.14
CA ILE A 280 13.58 1.81 -6.28
C ILE A 280 12.80 1.78 -7.61
N HIS A 281 13.32 2.49 -8.61
CA HIS A 281 12.99 2.30 -10.02
C HIS A 281 13.97 1.31 -10.66
N TYR A 282 13.52 0.09 -10.94
CA TYR A 282 14.31 -0.90 -11.67
C TYR A 282 14.20 -0.65 -13.18
N VAL A 283 15.01 0.30 -13.68
CA VAL A 283 14.98 0.77 -15.08
C VAL A 283 15.72 -0.18 -16.02
N ASP A 284 15.06 -0.57 -17.10
CA ASP A 284 15.60 -1.44 -18.15
C ASP A 284 15.36 -0.88 -19.56
N GLY A 285 16.09 -1.42 -20.54
CA GLY A 285 16.03 -1.01 -21.94
C GLY A 285 14.65 -1.19 -22.58
N LYS A 286 14.49 -0.68 -23.80
CA LYS A 286 13.29 -0.98 -24.60
C LYS A 286 13.20 -2.49 -24.89
N PRO A 287 12.02 -3.07 -25.17
CA PRO A 287 11.90 -4.50 -25.48
C PRO A 287 12.88 -4.95 -26.59
N GLY A 288 13.75 -5.91 -26.26
CA GLY A 288 14.82 -6.40 -27.15
C GLY A 288 16.14 -5.61 -27.11
N GLN A 289 16.23 -4.52 -26.33
CA GLN A 289 17.44 -3.72 -26.16
C GLN A 289 18.24 -4.17 -24.93
N SER A 290 19.40 -4.79 -25.16
CA SER A 290 20.30 -5.22 -24.09
C SER A 290 21.13 -4.05 -23.51
N PRO A 291 21.54 -4.11 -22.23
CA PRO A 291 22.54 -3.21 -21.65
C PRO A 291 23.87 -3.21 -22.44
N PRO A 292 24.51 -2.04 -22.68
CA PRO A 292 25.70 -1.92 -23.53
C PRO A 292 26.98 -2.45 -22.86
N LEU A 293 27.68 -3.42 -23.48
CA LEU A 293 28.75 -4.18 -22.82
C LEU A 293 29.88 -3.29 -22.25
N PRO A 294 30.58 -3.75 -21.19
CA PRO A 294 31.67 -3.00 -20.56
C PRO A 294 32.79 -2.54 -21.50
N ASP A 295 33.01 -3.20 -22.63
CA ASP A 295 33.99 -2.82 -23.66
C ASP A 295 33.47 -1.77 -24.68
N GLY A 296 32.15 -1.54 -24.74
CA GLY A 296 31.49 -0.65 -25.70
C GLY A 296 30.90 -1.36 -26.92
N THR A 297 30.93 -2.69 -26.97
CA THR A 297 30.27 -3.47 -28.04
C THR A 297 28.80 -3.77 -27.70
N THR A 298 27.98 -3.94 -28.73
CA THR A 298 26.62 -4.48 -28.61
C THR A 298 26.63 -5.96 -28.98
N LEU A 299 26.07 -6.82 -28.12
CA LEU A 299 25.83 -8.22 -28.48
C LEU A 299 24.90 -8.30 -29.69
N ALA A 300 25.41 -8.84 -30.80
CA ALA A 300 24.60 -9.14 -31.97
C ALA A 300 23.51 -10.16 -31.60
N ALA A 301 22.29 -9.96 -32.10
CA ALA A 301 21.14 -10.78 -31.75
C ALA A 301 21.23 -12.19 -32.34
N THR A 302 21.87 -13.12 -31.62
CA THR A 302 21.87 -14.56 -31.94
C THR A 302 20.65 -15.25 -31.34
N ALA A 303 19.89 -15.96 -32.18
CA ALA A 303 18.66 -16.60 -31.76
C ALA A 303 18.88 -17.83 -30.85
N SER A 304 18.05 -17.91 -29.81
CA SER A 304 17.67 -19.10 -29.03
C SER A 304 18.76 -20.07 -28.54
N SER A 305 18.91 -20.12 -27.21
CA SER A 305 18.84 -21.41 -26.49
C SER A 305 17.79 -21.29 -25.39
N GLN A 306 17.03 -22.36 -25.12
CA GLN A 306 15.86 -22.29 -24.24
C GLN A 306 16.22 -22.40 -22.75
N SER A 307 15.86 -21.38 -21.98
CA SER A 307 15.36 -21.56 -20.61
C SER A 307 13.91 -21.10 -20.60
N SER A 308 12.98 -21.97 -20.16
CA SER A 308 11.54 -21.74 -20.35
C SER A 308 11.05 -20.47 -19.63
N PRO A 309 10.32 -19.57 -20.31
CA PRO A 309 9.59 -18.53 -19.61
C PRO A 309 8.44 -19.17 -18.82
N THR A 310 8.25 -18.75 -17.58
CA THR A 310 6.91 -18.75 -16.98
C THR A 310 6.09 -17.72 -17.74
N ALA A 311 5.45 -18.14 -18.83
CA ALA A 311 4.72 -17.25 -19.71
C ALA A 311 3.68 -16.43 -18.92
N GLU A 312 3.65 -15.12 -19.15
CA GLU A 312 2.68 -14.22 -18.53
C GLU A 312 1.27 -14.53 -19.02
N LEU A 313 0.60 -15.45 -18.32
CA LEU A 313 -0.72 -15.96 -18.69
C LEU A 313 -1.71 -14.81 -18.93
N LYS A 314 -2.18 -14.68 -20.16
CA LYS A 314 -3.14 -13.66 -20.57
C LYS A 314 -4.56 -14.10 -20.29
N LEU A 315 -5.47 -13.14 -20.21
CA LEU A 315 -6.90 -13.41 -20.07
C LEU A 315 -7.42 -14.26 -21.26
N GLN A 316 -6.83 -14.08 -22.44
CA GLN A 316 -7.09 -14.89 -23.63
C GLN A 316 -6.52 -16.33 -23.54
N ASP A 317 -5.41 -16.54 -22.83
CA ASP A 317 -4.76 -17.85 -22.75
C ASP A 317 -5.59 -18.84 -21.94
N LEU A 318 -6.36 -18.34 -20.95
CA LEU A 318 -7.36 -19.14 -20.24
C LEU A 318 -8.44 -19.71 -21.17
N LEU A 319 -8.75 -19.03 -22.28
CA LEU A 319 -9.68 -19.51 -23.31
C LEU A 319 -9.00 -20.55 -24.20
N THR A 320 -7.84 -20.20 -24.76
CA THR A 320 -7.06 -21.07 -25.66
C THR A 320 -6.70 -22.41 -25.02
N ASN A 321 -6.36 -22.39 -23.72
CA ASN A 321 -5.94 -23.56 -22.96
C ASN A 321 -7.08 -24.23 -22.17
N ASN A 322 -8.32 -23.69 -22.25
CA ASN A 322 -9.48 -24.10 -21.44
C ASN A 322 -9.16 -24.21 -19.93
N GLN A 323 -8.41 -23.22 -19.41
CA GLN A 323 -7.81 -23.25 -18.08
C GLN A 323 -8.64 -22.47 -17.06
N THR A 324 -8.94 -23.12 -15.94
CA THR A 324 -9.53 -22.49 -14.75
C THR A 324 -8.46 -22.28 -13.68
N LEU A 325 -8.48 -21.13 -13.01
CA LEU A 325 -7.64 -20.83 -11.84
C LEU A 325 -8.53 -20.45 -10.65
N THR A 326 -8.23 -20.94 -9.46
CA THR A 326 -8.79 -20.33 -8.22
C THR A 326 -8.30 -18.90 -8.08
N LEU A 327 -9.03 -18.06 -7.32
CA LEU A 327 -8.60 -16.68 -7.03
C LEU A 327 -7.16 -16.61 -6.49
N THR A 328 -6.79 -17.51 -5.58
CA THR A 328 -5.43 -17.59 -4.98
C THR A 328 -4.33 -18.03 -5.96
N GLN A 329 -4.69 -18.68 -7.08
CA GLN A 329 -3.77 -18.99 -8.17
C GLN A 329 -3.66 -17.81 -9.16
N ALA A 330 -4.79 -17.19 -9.52
CA ALA A 330 -4.81 -15.99 -10.36
C ALA A 330 -4.04 -14.82 -9.71
N ALA A 331 -4.21 -14.64 -8.40
CA ALA A 331 -3.52 -13.64 -7.58
C ALA A 331 -1.98 -13.66 -7.68
N LYS A 332 -1.39 -14.82 -8.03
CA LYS A 332 0.06 -14.99 -8.19
C LYS A 332 0.58 -14.54 -9.56
N ASN A 333 -0.31 -14.17 -10.47
CA ASN A 333 0.05 -13.69 -11.81
C ASN A 333 -0.34 -12.21 -11.97
N ARG A 334 0.63 -11.33 -11.68
CA ARG A 334 0.47 -9.86 -11.75
C ARG A 334 -0.02 -9.40 -13.13
N ALA A 335 0.43 -10.02 -14.21
CA ALA A 335 0.01 -9.71 -15.58
C ALA A 335 -1.46 -10.07 -15.86
N LEU A 336 -1.93 -11.25 -15.41
CA LEU A 336 -3.32 -11.67 -15.50
C LEU A 336 -4.22 -10.75 -14.68
N ILE A 337 -3.85 -10.48 -13.43
CA ILE A 337 -4.60 -9.58 -12.55
C ILE A 337 -4.67 -8.17 -13.15
N LYS A 338 -3.57 -7.64 -13.71
CA LYS A 338 -3.58 -6.32 -14.38
C LYS A 338 -4.53 -6.28 -15.57
N GLN A 339 -4.59 -7.34 -16.39
CA GLN A 339 -5.56 -7.46 -17.48
C GLN A 339 -7.00 -7.51 -16.98
N ILE A 340 -7.26 -8.26 -15.91
CA ILE A 340 -8.58 -8.35 -15.27
C ILE A 340 -8.98 -6.96 -14.72
N GLN A 341 -8.11 -6.31 -13.95
CA GLN A 341 -8.33 -4.95 -13.45
C GLN A 341 -8.59 -3.95 -14.59
N VAL A 342 -7.79 -3.93 -15.66
CA VAL A 342 -8.03 -3.04 -16.83
C VAL A 342 -9.43 -3.21 -17.40
N ARG A 343 -9.90 -4.45 -17.58
CA ARG A 343 -11.26 -4.72 -18.07
C ARG A 343 -12.33 -4.33 -17.06
N LEU A 344 -12.15 -4.63 -15.78
CA LEU A 344 -13.07 -4.21 -14.72
C LEU A 344 -13.17 -2.68 -14.57
N ARG A 345 -12.07 -1.94 -14.77
CA ARG A 345 -12.07 -0.47 -14.82
C ARG A 345 -12.81 0.07 -16.03
N ALA A 346 -12.56 -0.48 -17.22
CA ALA A 346 -13.28 -0.11 -18.44
C ALA A 346 -14.79 -0.35 -18.33
N LEU A 347 -15.19 -1.32 -17.51
CA LEU A 347 -16.57 -1.68 -17.19
C LEU A 347 -17.13 -0.99 -15.93
N LYS A 348 -16.41 -0.04 -15.32
CA LYS A 348 -16.80 0.68 -14.08
C LYS A 348 -17.09 -0.22 -12.87
N VAL A 349 -16.47 -1.40 -12.81
CA VAL A 349 -16.56 -2.36 -11.68
C VAL A 349 -15.41 -2.18 -10.67
N LEU A 350 -14.32 -1.54 -11.10
CA LEU A 350 -13.15 -1.23 -10.31
C LEU A 350 -12.75 0.24 -10.56
N HIS A 351 -12.40 0.96 -9.50
CA HIS A 351 -12.15 2.41 -9.53
C HIS A 351 -10.64 2.66 -9.31
N ASP A 352 -10.04 1.91 -8.37
CA ASP A 352 -8.60 1.69 -8.20
C ASP A 352 -7.84 1.53 -9.53
N LYS A 353 -6.56 1.92 -9.52
CA LYS A 353 -5.60 1.68 -10.61
C LYS A 353 -5.46 0.19 -10.97
N ALA A 354 -5.13 -0.09 -12.23
CA ALA A 354 -4.75 -1.43 -12.68
C ALA A 354 -3.24 -1.63 -12.54
N ASP A 355 -2.78 -2.08 -11.37
CA ASP A 355 -1.38 -2.26 -10.97
C ASP A 355 -0.90 -3.73 -10.98
N GLY A 356 -1.83 -4.67 -11.14
CA GLY A 356 -1.62 -6.12 -11.05
C GLY A 356 -1.63 -6.69 -9.64
N LEU A 357 -1.90 -5.88 -8.61
CA LEU A 357 -1.91 -6.31 -7.22
C LEU A 357 -3.28 -6.88 -6.82
N TYR A 358 -3.29 -8.11 -6.32
CA TYR A 358 -4.51 -8.77 -5.87
C TYR A 358 -4.92 -8.33 -4.46
N GLY A 359 -5.42 -7.10 -4.35
CA GLY A 359 -5.97 -6.53 -3.12
C GLY A 359 -7.48 -6.80 -2.92
N PRO A 360 -8.05 -6.46 -1.74
CA PRO A 360 -9.48 -6.61 -1.46
C PRO A 360 -10.39 -5.97 -2.51
N ASN A 361 -10.08 -4.75 -2.98
CA ASN A 361 -10.87 -4.05 -3.99
C ASN A 361 -10.89 -4.80 -5.34
N THR A 362 -9.75 -5.38 -5.73
CA THR A 362 -9.64 -6.22 -6.94
C THR A 362 -10.42 -7.53 -6.77
N LYS A 363 -10.34 -8.18 -5.60
CA LYS A 363 -11.18 -9.34 -5.26
C LYS A 363 -12.67 -8.99 -5.34
N ASN A 364 -13.10 -7.91 -4.70
CA ASN A 364 -14.49 -7.47 -4.66
C ASN A 364 -15.00 -7.15 -6.08
N ALA A 365 -14.21 -6.49 -6.93
CA ALA A 365 -14.57 -6.22 -8.31
C ALA A 365 -14.71 -7.51 -9.15
N ILE A 366 -13.86 -8.52 -8.92
CA ILE A 366 -13.96 -9.85 -9.55
C ILE A 366 -15.23 -10.57 -9.09
N GLU A 367 -15.52 -10.61 -7.80
CA GLU A 367 -16.75 -11.22 -7.28
C GLU A 367 -18.02 -10.50 -7.74
N ARG A 368 -18.01 -9.15 -7.76
CA ARG A 368 -19.09 -8.33 -8.32
C ARG A 368 -19.36 -8.73 -9.77
N PHE A 369 -18.31 -8.77 -10.60
CA PHE A 369 -18.43 -9.14 -12.02
C PHE A 369 -18.93 -10.58 -12.20
N ALA A 370 -18.45 -11.52 -11.38
CA ALA A 370 -18.88 -12.91 -11.45
C ALA A 370 -20.39 -13.06 -11.15
N ARG A 371 -20.88 -12.40 -10.09
CA ARG A 371 -22.31 -12.40 -9.72
C ARG A 371 -23.20 -11.85 -10.85
N ALA A 372 -22.79 -10.76 -11.49
CA ALA A 372 -23.55 -10.09 -12.57
C ALA A 372 -23.77 -10.94 -13.84
N PHE A 373 -23.06 -12.07 -13.98
CA PHE A 373 -23.18 -12.99 -15.12
C PHE A 373 -23.38 -14.45 -14.70
N GLU A 374 -23.83 -14.71 -13.47
CA GLU A 374 -24.07 -16.05 -12.91
C GLU A 374 -22.82 -16.98 -12.96
N LEU A 375 -21.63 -16.39 -12.83
CA LEU A 375 -20.35 -17.10 -12.88
C LEU A 375 -19.92 -17.56 -11.47
N PRO A 376 -19.12 -18.65 -11.37
CA PRO A 376 -18.46 -19.04 -10.13
C PRO A 376 -17.60 -17.92 -9.54
N LEU A 377 -17.65 -17.77 -8.22
CA LEU A 377 -17.10 -16.61 -7.49
C LEU A 377 -15.64 -16.80 -7.05
N ASP A 378 -15.21 -18.05 -6.89
CA ASP A 378 -13.95 -18.49 -6.30
C ASP A 378 -12.85 -18.79 -7.35
N GLN A 379 -13.15 -18.59 -8.64
CA GLN A 379 -12.28 -18.95 -9.75
C GLN A 379 -12.41 -18.02 -10.96
N ILE A 380 -11.28 -17.78 -11.62
CA ILE A 380 -11.20 -17.23 -12.98
C ILE A 380 -11.27 -18.43 -13.94
N SER A 381 -12.48 -18.73 -14.41
CA SER A 381 -12.75 -19.78 -15.40
C SER A 381 -12.64 -19.27 -16.85
N PRO A 382 -12.62 -20.16 -17.86
CA PRO A 382 -12.77 -19.77 -19.26
C PRO A 382 -14.09 -19.02 -19.52
N SER A 383 -15.19 -19.38 -18.84
CA SER A 383 -16.45 -18.65 -18.95
C SER A 383 -16.37 -17.22 -18.39
N PHE A 384 -15.66 -17.02 -17.27
CA PHE A 384 -15.38 -15.70 -16.70
C PHE A 384 -14.48 -14.88 -17.64
N ALA A 385 -13.37 -15.44 -18.09
CA ALA A 385 -12.44 -14.76 -18.98
C ALA A 385 -13.10 -14.34 -20.30
N LYS A 386 -13.91 -15.23 -20.90
CA LYS A 386 -14.66 -14.95 -22.12
C LYS A 386 -15.63 -13.80 -21.90
N LYS A 387 -16.43 -13.86 -20.82
CA LYS A 387 -17.41 -12.81 -20.51
C LYS A 387 -16.71 -11.46 -20.27
N LEU A 388 -15.61 -11.44 -19.52
CA LEU A 388 -14.85 -10.22 -19.23
C LEU A 388 -14.21 -9.60 -20.48
N ILE A 389 -13.93 -10.38 -21.51
CA ILE A 389 -13.45 -9.89 -22.82
C ILE A 389 -14.60 -9.37 -23.67
N GLU A 390 -15.70 -10.13 -23.80
CA GLU A 390 -16.77 -9.85 -24.78
C GLU A 390 -17.69 -8.67 -24.41
N VAL A 391 -17.92 -8.40 -23.13
CA VAL A 391 -18.95 -7.43 -22.72
C VAL A 391 -18.47 -5.98 -22.77
N GLN A 392 -19.38 -5.07 -23.11
CA GLN A 392 -19.16 -3.63 -23.13
C GLN A 392 -19.71 -2.93 -21.89
N GLU A 393 -20.72 -3.53 -21.25
CA GLU A 393 -21.36 -3.10 -20.01
C GLU A 393 -21.60 -4.33 -19.11
N VAL A 394 -21.88 -4.11 -17.82
CA VAL A 394 -22.13 -5.18 -16.86
C VAL A 394 -23.56 -5.04 -16.31
N PRO A 395 -24.44 -6.05 -16.52
CA PRO A 395 -25.78 -6.05 -15.96
C PRO A 395 -25.76 -5.79 -14.46
N LEU A 396 -26.75 -5.05 -13.96
CA LEU A 396 -26.91 -4.70 -12.55
C LEU A 396 -25.79 -3.80 -11.96
N MET A 397 -24.82 -3.35 -12.77
CA MET A 397 -23.85 -2.30 -12.41
C MET A 397 -24.15 -1.00 -13.14
N ASN A 398 -25.40 -0.59 -13.00
CA ASN A 398 -25.84 0.73 -13.40
C ASN A 398 -25.15 1.83 -12.59
N ASP A 399 -25.09 3.01 -13.19
CA ASP A 399 -24.92 4.28 -12.49
C ASP A 399 -25.82 4.33 -11.25
N THR A 400 -25.27 4.69 -10.09
CA THR A 400 -26.00 4.70 -8.81
C THR A 400 -27.21 5.62 -8.80
N SER A 401 -27.24 6.64 -9.66
CA SER A 401 -28.41 7.50 -9.87
C SER A 401 -29.62 6.75 -10.48
N ARG A 402 -29.41 5.52 -10.97
CA ARG A 402 -30.49 4.60 -11.40
C ARG A 402 -30.97 3.68 -10.28
N TRP A 403 -30.10 3.26 -9.35
CA TRP A 403 -30.51 2.46 -8.19
C TRP A 403 -31.50 3.23 -7.32
N ILE A 404 -31.20 4.48 -7.01
CA ILE A 404 -32.16 5.41 -6.41
C ILE A 404 -31.81 6.83 -6.79
N ASP A 405 -32.76 7.54 -7.39
CA ASP A 405 -32.63 8.96 -7.69
C ASP A 405 -32.89 9.81 -6.43
N VAL A 406 -32.49 11.09 -6.48
CA VAL A 406 -32.61 12.02 -5.35
C VAL A 406 -34.05 12.30 -4.90
N GLN A 407 -35.04 12.24 -5.80
CA GLN A 407 -36.45 12.46 -5.48
C GLN A 407 -37.01 11.24 -4.75
N THR A 408 -36.81 10.03 -5.30
CA THR A 408 -37.21 8.77 -4.65
C THR A 408 -36.52 8.60 -3.29
N ALA A 409 -35.24 8.93 -3.19
CA ALA A 409 -34.50 8.90 -1.92
C ALA A 409 -35.10 9.87 -0.88
N ALA A 410 -35.40 11.11 -1.27
CA ALA A 410 -36.04 12.09 -0.38
C ALA A 410 -37.43 11.63 0.10
N GLU A 411 -38.28 11.15 -0.81
CA GLU A 411 -39.64 10.68 -0.49
C GLU A 411 -39.66 9.47 0.44
N LEU A 412 -38.81 8.46 0.19
CA LEU A 412 -38.80 7.23 1.00
C LEU A 412 -38.25 7.45 2.41
N MET A 413 -37.30 8.37 2.58
CA MET A 413 -36.68 8.75 3.87
C MET A 413 -37.43 9.86 4.61
N GLY A 414 -38.32 10.61 3.94
CA GLY A 414 -38.99 11.79 4.50
C GLY A 414 -38.10 13.05 4.59
N ALA A 415 -37.03 13.10 3.80
CA ALA A 415 -36.05 14.18 3.80
C ALA A 415 -36.41 15.31 2.79
N LYS A 416 -35.73 16.46 2.86
CA LYS A 416 -35.85 17.49 1.81
C LYS A 416 -35.03 17.08 0.59
N LEU A 417 -35.56 17.33 -0.61
CA LEU A 417 -34.85 17.09 -1.86
C LEU A 417 -33.48 17.77 -1.89
N SER A 418 -33.40 19.06 -1.52
CA SER A 418 -32.15 19.85 -1.47
C SER A 418 -31.05 19.23 -0.62
N ASP A 419 -31.45 18.59 0.47
CA ASP A 419 -30.52 18.01 1.44
C ASP A 419 -30.01 16.67 0.86
N VAL A 420 -30.88 15.86 0.26
CA VAL A 420 -30.49 14.64 -0.46
C VAL A 420 -29.61 14.95 -1.68
N GLU A 421 -29.94 15.98 -2.47
CA GLU A 421 -29.10 16.46 -3.59
C GLU A 421 -27.70 16.87 -3.15
N THR A 422 -27.57 17.48 -1.95
CA THR A 422 -26.28 17.92 -1.39
C THR A 422 -25.46 16.76 -0.84
N TYR A 423 -26.09 15.82 -0.12
CA TYR A 423 -25.39 14.85 0.73
C TYR A 423 -25.31 13.43 0.15
N LEU A 424 -26.19 13.06 -0.79
CA LEU A 424 -26.19 11.71 -1.37
C LEU A 424 -25.02 11.46 -2.34
N PRO A 425 -24.61 12.39 -3.23
CA PRO A 425 -23.50 12.13 -4.14
C PRO A 425 -22.15 11.91 -3.41
N PRO A 426 -21.72 12.74 -2.42
CA PRO A 426 -20.49 12.47 -1.66
C PRO A 426 -20.55 11.15 -0.88
N LEU A 427 -21.71 10.79 -0.31
CA LEU A 427 -21.91 9.52 0.37
C LEU A 427 -21.64 8.32 -0.54
N ILE A 428 -22.23 8.34 -1.74
CA ILE A 428 -22.02 7.30 -2.76
C ILE A 428 -20.56 7.23 -3.16
N GLU A 429 -19.92 8.38 -3.43
CA GLU A 429 -18.51 8.44 -3.80
C GLU A 429 -17.61 7.84 -2.72
N LYS A 430 -17.81 8.16 -1.44
CA LYS A 430 -16.98 7.60 -0.37
C LYS A 430 -17.25 6.10 -0.17
N LEU A 431 -18.49 5.63 -0.29
CA LEU A 431 -18.83 4.20 -0.28
C LEU A 431 -18.14 3.42 -1.43
N GLU A 432 -18.06 4.04 -2.62
CA GLU A 432 -17.41 3.49 -3.80
C GLU A 432 -15.89 3.47 -3.65
N ALA A 433 -15.29 4.59 -3.27
CA ALA A 433 -13.84 4.72 -3.03
C ALA A 433 -13.35 3.81 -1.88
N ARG A 434 -14.22 3.50 -0.91
CA ARG A 434 -13.93 2.53 0.16
C ARG A 434 -14.15 1.07 -0.23
N GLY A 435 -14.67 0.80 -1.45
CA GLY A 435 -14.84 -0.55 -1.98
C GLY A 435 -15.99 -1.34 -1.34
N ILE A 436 -16.91 -0.67 -0.63
CA ILE A 436 -18.06 -1.28 0.06
C ILE A 436 -19.43 -0.94 -0.56
N LEU A 437 -19.47 -0.13 -1.61
CA LEU A 437 -20.72 0.19 -2.30
C LEU A 437 -21.39 -1.06 -2.90
N ASN A 438 -22.58 -1.37 -2.38
CA ASN A 438 -23.52 -2.37 -2.89
C ASN A 438 -24.94 -1.99 -2.43
N GLN A 439 -25.97 -2.54 -3.10
CA GLN A 439 -27.38 -2.22 -2.83
C GLN A 439 -27.75 -2.32 -1.33
N PRO A 440 -27.49 -3.43 -0.59
CA PRO A 440 -27.76 -3.47 0.85
C PRO A 440 -26.99 -2.43 1.68
N THR A 441 -25.74 -2.13 1.33
CA THR A 441 -24.90 -1.17 2.09
C THR A 441 -25.34 0.27 1.86
N LEU A 442 -25.81 0.61 0.65
CA LEU A 442 -26.46 1.88 0.38
C LEU A 442 -27.76 2.00 1.19
N VAL A 443 -28.61 0.96 1.19
CA VAL A 443 -29.83 0.92 2.02
C VAL A 443 -29.50 1.07 3.52
N ALA A 444 -28.44 0.43 4.02
CA ALA A 444 -27.98 0.58 5.40
C ALA A 444 -27.56 2.02 5.70
N ALA A 445 -26.80 2.68 4.81
CA ALA A 445 -26.37 4.07 4.99
C ALA A 445 -27.55 5.03 4.99
N LEU A 446 -28.43 4.94 3.99
CA LEU A 446 -29.64 5.75 3.86
C LEU A 446 -30.57 5.60 5.08
N ALA A 447 -30.87 4.37 5.49
CA ALA A 447 -31.71 4.11 6.66
C ALA A 447 -31.05 4.55 7.98
N THR A 448 -29.72 4.45 8.11
CA THR A 448 -28.99 5.01 9.26
C THR A 448 -29.13 6.53 9.29
N ILE A 449 -28.82 7.23 8.20
CA ILE A 449 -28.92 8.69 8.15
C ILE A 449 -30.35 9.15 8.45
N SER A 450 -31.37 8.47 7.92
CA SER A 450 -32.78 8.78 8.20
C SER A 450 -33.12 8.67 9.70
N VAL A 451 -32.49 7.76 10.45
CA VAL A 451 -32.62 7.68 11.92
C VAL A 451 -31.83 8.77 12.64
N GLU A 452 -30.52 8.90 12.35
CA GLU A 452 -29.64 9.78 13.14
C GLU A 452 -29.89 11.26 12.87
N THR A 453 -30.40 11.63 11.69
CA THR A 453 -30.53 13.04 11.26
C THR A 453 -31.95 13.53 11.06
N ALA A 454 -32.93 12.62 10.89
CA ALA A 454 -34.34 12.90 10.54
C ALA A 454 -34.60 13.74 9.26
N GLY A 455 -33.58 14.34 8.64
CA GLY A 455 -33.72 15.22 7.46
C GLY A 455 -32.62 15.08 6.40
N PHE A 456 -31.72 14.10 6.56
CA PHE A 456 -30.58 13.82 5.66
C PHE A 456 -29.45 14.86 5.65
N GLN A 457 -29.49 15.85 6.53
CA GLN A 457 -28.40 16.81 6.77
C GLN A 457 -27.50 16.35 7.94
N PRO A 458 -26.16 16.48 7.87
CA PRO A 458 -25.26 16.36 9.02
C PRO A 458 -25.73 17.21 10.21
N ILE A 459 -26.13 16.59 11.31
CA ILE A 459 -26.54 17.32 12.51
C ILE A 459 -25.30 17.93 13.19
N ASN A 460 -25.41 19.19 13.60
CA ASN A 460 -24.66 19.73 14.73
C ASN A 460 -25.53 19.57 15.98
N GLU A 461 -25.01 18.97 17.04
CA GLU A 461 -25.79 18.67 18.25
C GLU A 461 -26.53 19.91 18.79
N TRP A 462 -27.76 19.71 19.26
CA TRP A 462 -28.62 20.79 19.74
C TRP A 462 -28.32 21.13 21.19
N GLY A 463 -27.59 22.22 21.42
CA GLY A 463 -27.24 22.68 22.75
C GLY A 463 -26.52 24.02 22.75
N GLY A 464 -26.24 24.54 23.95
CA GLY A 464 -25.37 25.69 24.18
C GLY A 464 -24.12 25.29 24.96
N ASN A 465 -23.11 26.16 24.99
CA ASN A 465 -21.80 25.87 25.59
C ASN A 465 -21.90 25.28 27.01
N SER A 466 -22.78 25.79 27.87
CA SER A 466 -22.96 25.27 29.24
C SER A 466 -23.38 23.80 29.28
N TYR A 467 -24.29 23.38 28.37
CA TYR A 467 -24.76 22.00 28.28
C TYR A 467 -23.67 21.06 27.73
N PHE A 468 -22.97 21.46 26.66
CA PHE A 468 -21.86 20.65 26.12
C PHE A 468 -20.70 20.52 27.12
N HIS A 469 -20.45 21.56 27.91
CA HIS A 469 -19.48 21.52 29.01
C HIS A 469 -19.93 20.53 30.10
N GLU A 470 -21.19 20.61 30.57
CA GLU A 470 -21.74 19.68 31.57
C GLU A 470 -21.74 18.21 31.11
N MET A 471 -22.04 17.95 29.83
CA MET A 471 -22.15 16.60 29.26
C MET A 471 -20.81 15.95 28.89
N TYR A 472 -19.81 16.76 28.50
CA TYR A 472 -18.62 16.27 27.79
C TYR A 472 -17.27 16.79 28.31
N GLU A 473 -17.22 17.80 29.19
CA GLU A 473 -15.94 18.31 29.72
C GLU A 473 -15.25 17.25 30.60
N GLY A 474 -13.92 17.13 30.51
CA GLY A 474 -13.13 16.22 31.35
C GLY A 474 -13.39 14.72 31.14
N ARG A 475 -14.25 14.34 30.19
CA ARG A 475 -14.53 12.94 29.83
C ARG A 475 -13.34 12.29 29.14
N SER A 476 -12.49 11.67 29.94
CA SER A 476 -11.31 10.93 29.49
C SER A 476 -11.61 9.76 28.54
N ASP A 477 -12.81 9.17 28.63
CA ASP A 477 -13.29 8.13 27.70
C ASP A 477 -13.59 8.67 26.29
N LEU A 478 -13.92 9.97 26.19
CA LEU A 478 -14.06 10.72 24.95
C LEU A 478 -12.74 11.37 24.50
N GLY A 479 -11.65 11.22 25.27
CA GLY A 479 -10.39 11.95 25.10
C GLY A 479 -10.45 13.42 25.49
N ASN A 480 -11.58 13.90 26.01
CA ASN A 480 -11.77 15.29 26.45
C ASN A 480 -10.96 15.53 27.73
N THR A 481 -9.80 16.14 27.56
CA THR A 481 -8.71 16.20 28.55
C THR A 481 -8.06 17.58 28.66
N GLN A 482 -8.43 18.50 27.77
CA GLN A 482 -8.03 19.91 27.80
C GLN A 482 -9.25 20.80 28.11
N PRO A 483 -9.12 21.89 28.87
CA PRO A 483 -10.25 22.75 29.19
C PRO A 483 -10.93 23.35 27.94
N GLY A 484 -12.24 23.15 27.84
CA GLY A 484 -13.07 23.55 26.69
C GLY A 484 -13.33 22.43 25.69
N ASP A 485 -12.78 21.23 25.89
CA ASP A 485 -12.97 20.08 25.01
C ASP A 485 -14.44 19.65 24.93
N GLY A 486 -15.20 19.78 26.03
CA GLY A 486 -16.61 19.42 26.04
C GLY A 486 -17.43 20.26 25.07
N VAL A 487 -17.18 21.57 25.04
CA VAL A 487 -17.82 22.51 24.12
C VAL A 487 -17.33 22.35 22.68
N ARG A 488 -16.02 22.13 22.50
CA ARG A 488 -15.40 22.07 21.18
C ARG A 488 -15.81 20.81 20.40
N PHE A 489 -15.90 19.67 21.08
CA PHE A 489 -16.11 18.34 20.47
C PHE A 489 -17.47 17.71 20.83
N HIS A 490 -18.55 18.50 20.83
CA HIS A 490 -19.92 17.98 20.85
C HIS A 490 -20.27 17.20 19.57
N GLY A 491 -21.42 16.54 19.52
CA GLY A 491 -21.86 15.67 18.41
C GLY A 491 -21.94 16.39 17.06
N ARG A 492 -21.29 15.84 16.03
CA ARG A 492 -21.41 16.29 14.63
C ARG A 492 -21.45 15.16 13.61
N GLY A 493 -21.99 15.45 12.42
CA GLY A 493 -22.03 14.53 11.29
C GLY A 493 -23.21 13.55 11.32
N PHE A 494 -23.31 12.70 10.30
CA PHE A 494 -24.39 11.71 10.13
C PHE A 494 -24.53 10.67 11.25
N ILE A 495 -23.56 10.59 12.16
CA ILE A 495 -23.49 9.60 13.25
C ILE A 495 -23.16 10.23 14.61
N GLN A 496 -23.17 11.56 14.70
CA GLN A 496 -22.83 12.32 15.91
C GLN A 496 -21.50 11.88 16.56
N ILE A 497 -20.38 12.11 15.87
CA ILE A 497 -19.06 11.95 16.49
C ILE A 497 -18.89 13.00 17.60
N THR A 498 -18.57 12.53 18.80
CA THR A 498 -18.41 13.34 20.01
C THR A 498 -17.08 12.98 20.66
N GLY A 499 -16.35 13.97 21.19
CA GLY A 499 -15.10 13.78 21.92
C GLY A 499 -13.84 13.91 21.08
N ARG A 500 -12.83 14.63 21.62
CA ARG A 500 -11.52 14.88 21.00
C ARG A 500 -10.89 13.63 20.38
N ALA A 501 -11.01 12.48 21.03
CA ALA A 501 -10.46 11.22 20.52
C ALA A 501 -11.11 10.78 19.20
N ASN A 502 -12.44 10.92 19.06
CA ASN A 502 -13.15 10.58 17.83
C ASN A 502 -12.88 11.59 16.71
N TYR A 503 -12.80 12.89 17.04
CA TYR A 503 -12.42 13.92 16.08
C TYR A 503 -11.00 13.71 15.54
N GLN A 504 -10.02 13.39 16.41
CA GLN A 504 -8.67 13.02 15.98
C GLN A 504 -8.69 11.76 15.09
N HIS A 505 -9.36 10.70 15.54
CA HIS A 505 -9.36 9.39 14.86
C HIS A 505 -9.95 9.43 13.44
N TYR A 506 -11.09 10.09 13.24
CA TYR A 506 -11.64 10.24 11.89
C TYR A 506 -10.94 11.34 11.08
N GLY A 507 -10.36 12.35 11.74
CA GLY A 507 -9.53 13.36 11.07
C GLY A 507 -8.27 12.76 10.44
N ASP A 508 -7.52 11.99 11.22
CA ASP A 508 -6.31 11.27 10.77
C ASP A 508 -6.61 10.32 9.59
N LYS A 509 -7.77 9.65 9.62
CA LYS A 509 -8.22 8.74 8.56
C LYS A 509 -8.58 9.43 7.25
N LEU A 510 -9.12 10.65 7.32
CA LEU A 510 -9.55 11.42 6.15
C LEU A 510 -8.48 12.42 5.68
N GLY A 511 -7.39 12.59 6.43
CA GLY A 511 -6.37 13.61 6.16
C GLY A 511 -6.81 15.04 6.49
N VAL A 512 -7.84 15.21 7.33
CA VAL A 512 -8.49 16.48 7.65
C VAL A 512 -8.29 16.80 9.13
N SER A 513 -7.77 17.99 9.48
CA SER A 513 -7.61 18.37 10.90
C SER A 513 -8.94 18.78 11.55
N LEU A 514 -9.73 17.76 11.89
CA LEU A 514 -10.96 17.85 12.68
C LEU A 514 -10.73 18.27 14.15
N VAL A 515 -9.49 18.19 14.65
CA VAL A 515 -9.16 18.69 16.00
C VAL A 515 -8.97 20.21 16.00
N ASP A 516 -8.45 20.77 14.90
CA ASP A 516 -8.29 22.21 14.70
C ASP A 516 -9.57 22.88 14.15
N ASN A 517 -10.33 22.17 13.32
CA ASN A 517 -11.51 22.66 12.59
C ASN A 517 -12.70 21.68 12.76
N PRO A 518 -13.25 21.50 13.97
CA PRO A 518 -14.25 20.47 14.25
C PRO A 518 -15.59 20.68 13.52
N GLU A 519 -15.91 21.91 13.12
CA GLU A 519 -17.06 22.23 12.26
C GLU A 519 -17.01 21.56 10.88
N LEU A 520 -15.82 21.16 10.37
CA LEU A 520 -15.71 20.38 9.15
C LEU A 520 -16.39 19.00 9.26
N ALA A 521 -16.71 18.49 10.45
CA ALA A 521 -17.54 17.28 10.58
C ALA A 521 -19.01 17.46 10.10
N LEU A 522 -19.38 18.66 9.65
CA LEU A 522 -20.66 19.00 9.02
C LEU A 522 -20.56 19.19 7.49
N ASP A 523 -19.34 19.26 6.94
CA ASP A 523 -19.11 19.36 5.50
C ASP A 523 -19.60 18.09 4.77
N PRO A 524 -20.20 18.18 3.57
CA PRO A 524 -20.77 17.02 2.88
C PRO A 524 -19.77 15.87 2.64
N ASP A 525 -18.55 16.19 2.19
CA ASP A 525 -17.51 15.21 1.87
C ASP A 525 -16.92 14.58 3.13
N VAL A 526 -16.67 15.41 4.14
CA VAL A 526 -16.08 14.95 5.41
C VAL A 526 -17.09 14.16 6.24
N ALA A 527 -18.34 14.59 6.33
CA ALA A 527 -19.41 13.85 7.02
C ALA A 527 -19.67 12.49 6.35
N ALA A 528 -19.66 12.43 5.02
CA ALA A 528 -19.72 11.17 4.26
C ALA A 528 -18.53 10.26 4.58
N GLY A 529 -17.30 10.80 4.57
CA GLY A 529 -16.09 10.08 4.93
C GLY A 529 -16.11 9.50 6.35
N ILE A 530 -16.58 10.28 7.33
CA ILE A 530 -16.75 9.85 8.73
C ILE A 530 -17.70 8.64 8.80
N LEU A 531 -18.88 8.73 8.18
CA LEU A 531 -19.88 7.65 8.16
C LEU A 531 -19.33 6.37 7.52
N VAL A 532 -18.62 6.50 6.40
CA VAL A 532 -18.06 5.36 5.65
C VAL A 532 -16.92 4.67 6.41
N GLU A 533 -16.00 5.41 7.02
CA GLU A 533 -14.97 4.82 7.88
C GLU A 533 -15.54 4.15 9.12
N TYR A 534 -16.58 4.75 9.71
CA TYR A 534 -17.29 4.19 10.85
C TYR A 534 -17.99 2.88 10.50
N PHE A 535 -18.62 2.80 9.32
CA PHE A 535 -19.25 1.60 8.77
C PHE A 535 -18.23 0.48 8.51
N TRP A 536 -17.10 0.81 7.89
CA TRP A 536 -16.01 -0.13 7.58
C TRP A 536 -15.46 -0.81 8.84
N GLU A 537 -15.15 -0.03 9.88
CA GLU A 537 -14.66 -0.52 11.17
C GLU A 537 -15.58 -1.51 11.87
N ARG A 538 -16.88 -1.46 11.57
CA ARG A 538 -17.94 -2.22 12.25
C ARG A 538 -18.55 -3.31 11.35
N SER A 539 -17.97 -3.48 10.15
CA SER A 539 -18.40 -4.42 9.10
C SER A 539 -19.89 -4.30 8.76
N VAL A 540 -20.38 -3.06 8.70
CA VAL A 540 -21.79 -2.77 8.39
C VAL A 540 -22.18 -3.25 7.00
N ASP A 541 -21.24 -3.18 6.05
CA ASP A 541 -21.32 -3.74 4.71
C ASP A 541 -21.61 -5.25 4.71
N GLN A 542 -20.85 -6.02 5.50
CA GLN A 542 -20.99 -7.47 5.59
C GLN A 542 -22.31 -7.87 6.25
N ARG A 543 -22.76 -7.09 7.24
CA ARG A 543 -24.04 -7.28 7.93
C ARG A 543 -25.22 -6.97 7.00
N ALA A 544 -25.15 -5.89 6.23
CA ALA A 544 -26.16 -5.54 5.25
C ALA A 544 -26.24 -6.58 4.12
N LEU A 545 -25.10 -7.04 3.60
CA LEU A 545 -25.02 -8.14 2.63
C LEU A 545 -25.63 -9.46 3.17
N ALA A 546 -25.46 -9.74 4.47
CA ALA A 546 -26.08 -10.87 5.15
C ALA A 546 -27.56 -10.63 5.55
N GLN A 547 -28.11 -9.46 5.26
CA GLN A 547 -29.44 -9.00 5.71
C GLN A 547 -29.64 -9.03 7.25
N ASP A 548 -28.55 -8.95 8.01
CA ASP A 548 -28.53 -8.78 9.47
C ASP A 548 -28.80 -7.30 9.84
N TRP A 549 -30.00 -6.82 9.51
CA TRP A 549 -30.40 -5.42 9.72
C TRP A 549 -30.40 -5.03 11.20
N GLN A 550 -30.74 -5.96 12.10
CA GLN A 550 -30.59 -5.73 13.54
C GLN A 550 -29.12 -5.61 13.95
N GLY A 551 -28.23 -6.42 13.39
CA GLY A 551 -26.78 -6.28 13.59
C GLY A 551 -26.21 -5.01 12.98
N VAL A 552 -26.71 -4.53 11.84
CA VAL A 552 -26.40 -3.18 11.32
C VAL A 552 -26.77 -2.13 12.37
N ARG A 553 -28.01 -2.16 12.87
CA ARG A 553 -28.47 -1.16 13.86
C ARG A 553 -27.66 -1.20 15.16
N ARG A 554 -27.36 -2.41 15.66
CA ARG A 554 -26.51 -2.65 16.85
C ARG A 554 -25.06 -2.25 16.61
N ALA A 555 -24.51 -2.50 15.43
CA ALA A 555 -23.16 -2.09 15.07
C ALA A 555 -23.04 -0.56 15.10
N VAL A 556 -24.04 0.17 14.62
CA VAL A 556 -23.98 1.64 14.56
C VAL A 556 -24.35 2.33 15.88
N ASN A 557 -25.36 1.86 16.61
CA ASN A 557 -25.84 2.54 17.83
C ASN A 557 -25.46 1.83 19.15
N GLY A 558 -24.86 0.64 19.09
CA GLY A 558 -24.67 -0.25 20.25
C GLY A 558 -25.93 -1.00 20.69
N GLY A 559 -27.10 -0.68 20.12
CA GLY A 559 -28.40 -1.27 20.48
C GLY A 559 -29.41 -1.23 19.33
N LEU A 560 -30.70 -1.32 19.68
CA LEU A 560 -31.82 -1.21 18.72
C LEU A 560 -32.60 0.11 18.88
N ASN A 561 -31.97 1.16 19.40
CA ASN A 561 -32.62 2.47 19.48
C ASN A 561 -32.89 2.99 18.05
N GLY A 562 -34.06 3.60 17.84
CA GLY A 562 -34.52 4.01 16.52
C GLY A 562 -34.88 2.86 15.56
N TRP A 563 -34.92 1.60 16.01
CA TRP A 563 -35.27 0.45 15.16
C TRP A 563 -36.64 0.60 14.47
N ASP A 564 -37.63 1.13 15.18
CA ASP A 564 -38.99 1.31 14.66
C ASP A 564 -39.11 2.38 13.56
N HIS A 565 -38.06 3.19 13.36
CA HIS A 565 -37.90 4.07 12.19
C HIS A 565 -36.97 3.43 11.15
N PHE A 566 -35.83 2.88 11.59
CA PHE A 566 -34.82 2.23 10.75
C PHE A 566 -35.44 1.14 9.86
N TRP A 567 -36.20 0.21 10.46
CA TRP A 567 -36.66 -0.98 9.76
C TRP A 567 -37.73 -0.67 8.70
N PRO A 568 -38.77 0.14 8.97
CA PRO A 568 -39.68 0.59 7.91
C PRO A 568 -38.98 1.34 6.76
N VAL A 569 -37.91 2.11 7.05
CA VAL A 569 -37.12 2.78 5.99
C VAL A 569 -36.33 1.75 5.16
N VAL A 570 -35.68 0.77 5.78
CA VAL A 570 -35.04 -0.36 5.07
C VAL A 570 -36.05 -1.12 4.20
N GLN A 571 -37.25 -1.41 4.72
CA GLN A 571 -38.30 -2.12 3.98
C GLN A 571 -38.83 -1.35 2.76
N LYS A 572 -38.80 -0.02 2.78
CA LYS A 572 -39.11 0.84 1.63
C LYS A 572 -37.97 0.91 0.62
N LEU A 573 -36.74 1.09 1.11
CA LEU A 573 -35.57 1.31 0.27
C LEU A 573 -35.13 0.03 -0.47
N LEU A 574 -35.22 -1.15 0.15
CA LEU A 574 -34.86 -2.43 -0.49
C LEU A 574 -35.53 -2.67 -1.85
N PRO A 575 -36.87 -2.60 -2.01
CA PRO A 575 -37.50 -2.81 -3.32
C PRO A 575 -37.18 -1.69 -4.32
N ALA A 576 -37.04 -0.44 -3.87
CA ALA A 576 -36.69 0.69 -4.73
C ALA A 576 -35.28 0.54 -5.31
N VAL A 577 -34.28 0.35 -4.44
CA VAL A 577 -32.86 0.15 -4.78
C VAL A 577 -32.62 -1.10 -5.64
N ASN A 578 -33.53 -2.08 -5.61
CA ASN A 578 -33.49 -3.30 -6.41
C ASN A 578 -34.22 -3.19 -7.78
N SER A 579 -34.82 -2.05 -8.12
CA SER A 579 -35.70 -1.90 -9.30
C SER A 579 -35.12 -1.05 -10.43
N GLY A 580 -33.85 -0.65 -10.35
CA GLY A 580 -33.15 0.20 -11.34
C GLY A 580 -31.71 -0.20 -11.64
#